data_AF-A0A2H9KZM3-F1
#
_entry.id   AF-A0A2H9KZM3-F1
#
_cell.length_a   1.000
_cell.length_b   1.000
_cell.length_c   1.000
_cell.angle_alpha   90.00
_cell.angle_beta   90.00
_cell.angle_gamma   90.00
#
_symmetry.space_group_name_H-M   'P 1'
#
loop_
_entity.id
_entity.type
_entity.pdbx_description
1 polymer ?
#
loop_
_entity_poly.entity_id
_entity_poly.type
_entity_poly.pdbx_seq_one_letter_code
_entity_poly.pdbx_strand_id
1 'polypeptide(L)'
;MFVDQNVKDALQKLKTGTFEQKRLFDSLEEARDKLEKNPFVGVRVQKALWPKIYVKRYGINNLRKMDLPEGWRIVYTIKGNEIEIVAIILEWFSHKQYEKRFGYKSG
;
A
#
# COMPACT_ATOMS: atom_id res chain seq x y z
N MET A 1 -1.65 -7.93 6.15
CA MET A 1 -0.47 -8.74 5.74
C MET A 1 0.46 -7.91 4.83
N PHE A 2 1.75 -8.24 4.73
CA PHE A 2 2.69 -7.62 3.78
C PHE A 2 3.04 -8.59 2.64
N VAL A 3 3.34 -8.07 1.44
CA VAL A 3 3.67 -8.91 0.27
C VAL A 3 4.97 -9.69 0.44
N ASP A 4 5.94 -9.12 1.15
CA ASP A 4 7.21 -9.75 1.47
C ASP A 4 7.80 -9.20 2.78
N GLN A 5 8.90 -9.81 3.22
CA GLN A 5 9.60 -9.43 4.44
C GLN A 5 10.27 -8.06 4.34
N ASN A 6 10.72 -7.64 3.15
CA ASN A 6 11.37 -6.34 2.98
C ASN A 6 10.39 -5.20 3.24
N VAL A 7 9.13 -5.35 2.82
CA VAL A 7 8.08 -4.39 3.09
C VAL A 7 7.79 -4.32 4.59
N LYS A 8 7.72 -5.46 5.28
CA LYS A 8 7.57 -5.49 6.74
C LYS A 8 8.75 -4.80 7.45
N ASP A 9 9.98 -5.09 7.02
CA ASP A 9 11.18 -4.51 7.61
C ASP A 9 11.29 -3.01 7.35
N ALA A 10 10.87 -2.54 6.17
CA ALA A 10 10.82 -1.13 5.83
C ALA A 10 9.88 -0.37 6.77
N LEU A 11 8.73 -0.95 7.13
CA LEU A 11 7.82 -0.38 8.12
C LEU A 11 8.48 -0.32 9.50
N GLN A 12 9.11 -1.41 9.96
CA GLN A 12 9.75 -1.43 11.27
C GLN A 12 10.88 -0.41 11.42
N LYS A 13 11.63 -0.15 10.34
CA LYS A 13 12.68 0.88 10.33
C LYS A 13 12.14 2.30 10.56
N LEU A 14 10.88 2.58 10.21
CA LEU A 14 10.27 3.89 10.43
C LEU A 14 10.06 4.19 11.92
N LYS A 15 9.83 3.15 12.73
CA LYS A 15 9.56 3.26 14.17
C LYS A 15 10.69 3.94 14.94
N THR A 16 11.93 3.75 14.50
CA THR A 16 13.13 4.32 15.13
C THR A 16 13.73 5.49 14.34
N GLY A 17 13.01 5.98 13.33
CA GLY A 17 13.47 7.01 12.41
C GLY A 17 13.33 8.45 12.92
N THR A 18 13.35 9.40 11.98
CA THR A 18 13.04 10.82 12.21
C THR A 18 11.60 11.00 12.71
N PHE A 19 11.27 12.22 13.14
CA PHE A 19 9.92 12.55 13.60
C PHE A 19 8.86 12.29 12.52
N GLU A 20 9.14 12.67 11.28
CA GLU A 20 8.29 12.42 10.11
C GLU A 20 8.14 10.92 9.84
N GLN A 21 9.23 10.15 9.97
CA GLN A 21 9.18 8.70 9.79
C GLN A 21 8.31 8.02 10.86
N LYS A 22 8.38 8.48 12.11
CA LYS A 22 7.51 7.97 13.19
C LYS A 22 6.04 8.30 12.94
N ARG A 23 5.71 9.52 12.50
CA ARG A 23 4.33 9.86 12.13
C ARG A 23 3.81 9.02 10.96
N LEU A 24 4.67 8.73 9.98
CA LEU A 24 4.34 7.82 8.89
C LEU A 24 4.11 6.39 9.40
N PHE A 25 4.94 5.92 10.34
CA PHE A 25 4.75 4.62 10.99
C PHE A 25 3.37 4.54 11.65
N ASP A 26 3.00 5.53 12.46
CA ASP A 26 1.70 5.56 13.15
C ASP A 26 0.54 5.56 12.14
N SER A 27 0.65 6.34 11.07
CA SER A 27 -0.34 6.39 9.98
C SER A 27 -0.47 5.04 9.25
N LEU A 28 0.64 4.30 9.07
CA LEU A 28 0.65 2.99 8.42
C LEU A 28 0.09 1.90 9.34
N GLU A 29 0.34 1.97 10.65
CA GLU A 29 -0.27 1.06 11.62
C GLU A 29 -1.80 1.28 11.68
N GLU A 30 -2.27 2.53 11.78
CA GLU A 30 -3.70 2.83 11.75
C GLU A 30 -4.37 2.36 10.45
N ALA A 31 -3.68 2.55 9.32
CA ALA A 31 -4.11 2.03 8.04
C ALA A 31 -4.21 0.49 8.04
N ARG A 32 -3.26 -0.20 8.68
CA ARG A 32 -3.29 -1.66 8.79
C ARG A 32 -4.50 -2.12 9.60
N ASP A 33 -4.79 -1.47 10.73
CA ASP A 33 -5.95 -1.80 11.56
C ASP A 33 -7.27 -1.59 10.80
N LYS A 34 -7.36 -0.54 9.97
CA LYS A 34 -8.51 -0.33 9.07
C LYS A 34 -8.64 -1.44 8.04
N LEU A 35 -7.53 -1.87 7.44
CA LEU A 35 -7.50 -2.93 6.44
C LEU A 35 -7.81 -4.32 7.02
N GLU A 36 -7.43 -4.58 8.28
CA GLU A 36 -7.77 -5.81 9.00
C GLU A 36 -9.27 -5.88 9.29
N LYS A 37 -9.90 -4.76 9.64
CA LYS A 37 -11.35 -4.68 9.87
C LYS A 37 -12.16 -4.73 8.58
N ASN A 38 -11.67 -4.06 7.53
CA ASN A 38 -12.34 -4.02 6.23
C ASN A 38 -11.31 -3.83 5.09
N PRO A 39 -10.95 -4.89 4.37
CA PRO A 39 -10.02 -4.82 3.25
C PRO A 39 -10.47 -3.90 2.10
N PHE A 40 -11.77 -3.59 2.01
CA PHE A 40 -12.35 -2.84 0.89
C PHE A 40 -12.37 -1.32 1.06
N VAL A 41 -11.88 -0.77 2.18
CA VAL A 41 -11.90 0.67 2.49
C VAL A 41 -11.18 1.57 1.49
N GLY A 42 -10.14 1.06 0.82
CA GLY A 42 -9.42 1.79 -0.23
C GLY A 42 -10.18 1.86 -1.55
N VAL A 43 -9.76 2.73 -2.46
CA VAL A 43 -10.34 2.87 -3.79
C VAL A 43 -9.69 1.91 -4.79
N ARG A 44 -10.48 1.35 -5.72
CA ARG A 44 -9.96 0.50 -6.80
C ARG A 44 -9.13 1.34 -7.77
N VAL A 45 -7.96 0.82 -8.15
CA VAL A 45 -7.15 1.40 -9.22
C VAL A 45 -7.54 0.73 -10.53
N GLN A 46 -7.79 1.52 -11.58
CA GLN A 46 -8.11 0.98 -12.90
C GLN A 46 -6.94 0.14 -13.46
N LYS A 47 -7.25 -1.03 -14.05
CA LYS A 47 -6.25 -2.00 -14.53
C LYS A 47 -5.23 -1.42 -15.51
N ALA A 48 -5.65 -0.46 -16.35
CA ALA A 48 -4.77 0.22 -17.29
C ALA A 48 -3.64 1.02 -16.62
N LEU A 49 -3.83 1.42 -15.35
CA LEU A 49 -2.88 2.22 -14.59
C LEU A 49 -1.95 1.36 -13.72
N TRP A 50 -2.10 0.03 -13.74
CA TRP A 50 -1.32 -0.82 -12.84
C TRP A 50 0.15 -0.86 -13.26
N PRO A 51 1.08 -0.65 -12.31
CA PRO A 51 2.49 -0.89 -12.57
C PRO A 51 2.70 -2.35 -13.01
N LYS A 52 3.28 -2.54 -14.20
CA LYS A 52 3.54 -3.88 -14.78
C LYS A 52 4.32 -4.78 -13.81
N ILE A 53 5.16 -4.18 -12.96
CA ILE A 53 5.96 -4.90 -11.97
C ILE A 53 5.11 -5.63 -10.93
N TYR A 54 3.96 -5.07 -10.51
CA TYR A 54 3.08 -5.74 -9.54
C TYR A 54 2.40 -6.95 -10.14
N VAL A 55 1.95 -6.85 -11.39
CA VAL A 55 1.35 -7.99 -12.11
C VAL A 55 2.39 -9.09 -12.30
N LYS A 56 3.60 -8.74 -12.77
CA LYS A 56 4.67 -9.70 -13.05
C LYS A 56 5.22 -10.38 -11.78
N ARG A 57 5.44 -9.63 -10.70
CA ARG A 57 6.05 -10.18 -9.48
C ARG A 57 5.05 -10.87 -8.57
N TYR A 58 3.85 -10.33 -8.44
CA TYR A 58 2.91 -10.74 -7.40
C TYR A 58 1.64 -11.40 -7.96
N GLY A 59 1.47 -11.44 -9.29
CA GLY A 59 0.32 -12.08 -9.92
C GLY A 59 -1.01 -11.44 -9.53
N ILE A 60 -1.04 -10.15 -9.23
CA ILE A 60 -2.25 -9.48 -8.74
C ILE A 60 -3.35 -9.45 -9.81
N ASN A 61 -4.58 -9.68 -9.37
CA ASN A 61 -5.79 -9.58 -10.19
C ASN A 61 -6.71 -8.43 -9.75
N ASN A 62 -6.32 -7.70 -8.70
CA ASN A 62 -6.95 -6.48 -8.22
C ASN A 62 -5.88 -5.59 -7.56
N LEU A 63 -6.08 -4.27 -7.62
CA LEU A 63 -5.21 -3.29 -6.99
C LEU A 63 -6.06 -2.18 -6.37
N ARG A 64 -5.73 -1.81 -5.14
CA ARG A 64 -6.37 -0.73 -4.41
C ARG A 64 -5.34 0.23 -3.86
N LYS A 65 -5.77 1.46 -3.63
CA LYS A 65 -5.00 2.46 -2.88
C LYS A 65 -5.85 3.03 -1.75
N MET A 66 -5.20 3.44 -0.69
CA MET A 66 -5.79 4.27 0.35
C MET A 66 -4.86 5.45 0.60
N ASP A 67 -5.44 6.65 0.60
CA ASP A 67 -4.69 7.88 0.88
C ASP A 67 -4.50 8.00 2.41
N LEU A 68 -3.32 8.44 2.82
CA LEU A 68 -2.88 8.62 4.20
C LEU A 68 -2.57 10.10 4.45
N PRO A 69 -2.44 10.54 5.72
CA PRO A 69 -1.99 11.89 6.03
C PRO A 69 -0.67 12.27 5.33
N GLU A 70 -0.42 13.58 5.22
CA GLU A 70 0.81 14.15 4.63
C GLU A 70 1.04 13.73 3.15
N GLY A 71 -0.02 13.33 2.45
CA GLY A 71 0.04 12.98 1.02
C GLY A 71 0.65 11.60 0.75
N TRP A 72 0.80 10.76 1.77
CA TRP A 72 1.19 9.37 1.63
C TRP A 72 0.06 8.51 1.07
N ARG A 73 0.41 7.40 0.44
CA ARG A 73 -0.55 6.45 -0.13
C ARG A 73 -0.06 5.03 0.10
N ILE A 74 -0.94 4.18 0.61
CA ILE A 74 -0.70 2.75 0.67
C ILE A 74 -1.33 2.09 -0.55
N VAL A 75 -0.61 1.17 -1.17
CA VAL A 75 -1.05 0.37 -2.31
C VAL A 75 -1.08 -1.08 -1.89
N TYR A 76 -2.21 -1.73 -2.10
CA TYR A 76 -2.43 -3.08 -1.62
C TYR A 76 -3.32 -3.87 -2.58
N THR A 77 -3.27 -5.19 -2.46
CA THR A 77 -4.16 -6.11 -3.16
C THR A 77 -4.98 -6.88 -2.13
N ILE A 78 -6.19 -7.27 -2.51
CA ILE A 78 -7.02 -8.15 -1.69
C ILE A 78 -6.80 -9.58 -2.16
N LYS A 79 -6.56 -10.50 -1.23
CA LYS A 79 -6.63 -11.94 -1.48
C LYS A 79 -7.60 -12.55 -0.50
N GLY A 80 -8.27 -13.62 -0.89
CA GLY A 80 -9.19 -14.30 -0.01
C GLY A 80 -9.85 -15.49 -0.68
N ASN A 81 -10.58 -16.23 0.14
CA ASN A 81 -11.45 -17.32 -0.26
C ASN A 81 -12.82 -17.13 0.42
N GLU A 82 -13.64 -18.17 0.48
CA GLU A 82 -14.97 -18.12 1.09
C GLU A 82 -14.95 -17.90 2.62
N ILE A 83 -13.80 -18.12 3.26
CA ILE A 83 -13.64 -18.07 4.72
C ILE A 83 -13.05 -16.73 5.15
N GLU A 84 -12.02 -16.25 4.45
CA GLU A 84 -11.32 -15.03 4.85
C GLU A 84 -10.91 -14.19 3.64
N ILE A 85 -11.08 -12.87 3.79
CA ILE A 85 -10.60 -11.87 2.84
C ILE A 85 -9.60 -10.98 3.58
N VAL A 86 -8.38 -10.89 3.06
CA VAL A 86 -7.28 -10.14 3.66
C VAL A 86 -6.69 -9.11 2.69
N ALA A 87 -6.25 -7.99 3.24
CA ALA A 87 -5.42 -7.03 2.54
C ALA A 87 -3.93 -7.42 2.63
N ILE A 88 -3.28 -7.45 1.47
CA ILE A 88 -1.84 -7.64 1.32
C ILE A 88 -1.24 -6.31 0.85
N ILE A 89 -0.54 -5.64 1.75
CA ILE A 89 0.18 -4.38 1.50
C ILE A 89 1.33 -4.67 0.56
N LEU A 90 1.30 -4.03 -0.61
CA LEU A 90 2.36 -4.16 -1.61
C LEU A 90 3.47 -3.16 -1.31
N GLU A 91 3.14 -1.86 -1.28
CA GLU A 91 4.09 -0.76 -1.07
C GLU A 91 3.34 0.50 -0.59
N TRP A 92 4.07 1.51 -0.12
CA TRP A 92 3.54 2.85 0.18
C TRP A 92 4.48 3.94 -0.35
N PHE A 93 3.91 5.10 -0.64
CA PHE A 93 4.62 6.15 -1.38
C PHE A 93 4.17 7.54 -0.94
N SER A 94 5.10 8.49 -0.99
CA SER A 94 4.74 9.90 -1.07
C SER A 94 4.09 10.19 -2.44
N HIS A 95 3.48 11.37 -2.59
CA HIS A 95 2.84 11.76 -3.84
C HIS A 95 3.73 11.62 -5.08
N LYS A 96 4.94 12.18 -5.04
CA LYS A 96 5.89 12.13 -6.16
C LYS A 96 6.35 10.69 -6.49
N GLN A 97 6.55 9.87 -5.46
CA GLN A 97 6.94 8.47 -5.66
C GLN A 97 5.80 7.65 -6.25
N TYR A 98 4.56 7.92 -5.84
CA TYR A 98 3.36 7.29 -6.38
C TYR A 98 3.23 7.61 -7.87
N GLU A 99 3.35 8.87 -8.26
CA GLU A 99 3.29 9.28 -9.67
C GLU A 99 4.33 8.56 -10.52
N LYS A 100 5.58 8.56 -10.08
CA LYS A 100 6.67 7.86 -10.76
C LYS A 100 6.39 6.37 -10.88
N ARG A 101 5.88 5.72 -9.82
CA ARG A 101 5.61 4.28 -9.82
C ARG A 101 4.48 3.91 -10.78
N PHE A 102 3.45 4.75 -10.88
CA PHE A 102 2.28 4.53 -11.72
C PHE A 102 2.39 5.14 -13.12
N GLY A 103 3.50 5.82 -13.42
CA GLY A 103 3.75 6.43 -14.72
C GLY A 103 2.85 7.63 -15.03
N TYR A 104 2.35 8.31 -14.00
CA TYR A 104 1.62 9.57 -14.19
C TYR A 104 2.59 10.65 -14.64
N LYS A 105 2.18 11.46 -15.62
CA LYS A 105 2.93 12.66 -16.01
C LYS A 105 2.66 13.71 -14.93
N SER A 106 3.68 14.08 -14.17
CA SER A 106 3.61 15.27 -13.32
C SER A 106 3.44 16.48 -14.25
N GLY A 107 2.27 17.12 -14.18
CA GLY A 107 1.96 18.35 -14.90
C GLY A 107 2.51 19.57 -14.19
#